data_AF-A0A959HHJ5-F1
#
_entry.id   AF-A0A959HHJ5-F1
#
_cell.length_a   1.000
_cell.length_b   1.000
_cell.length_c   1.000
_cell.angle_alpha   90.00
_cell.angle_beta   90.00
_cell.angle_gamma   90.00
#
_symmetry.space_group_name_H-M   'P 1'
#
loop_
_entity.id
_entity.type
_entity.pdbx_description
1 polymer ?
#
loop_
_entity_poly.entity_id
_entity_poly.type
_entity_poly.pdbx_seq_one_letter_code
_entity_poly.pdbx_strand_id
1 'polypeptide(L)'
;MTRIVLTTIILGLFTSFLQAQGYAFGVKGGLTIGVQQWEGFEQDPLFKYHGIAFIESLPEDNQFALFAQLGYHLKGSAFRSRNAFGLNGNVFRAPAQEFIFRNLSLVLGAKQKFDLFNNDSRAYYLLGIRGDYNLST
;
A
#
# COMPACT_ATOMS: atom_id res chain seq x y z
N MET A 1 -34.33 -23.64 -17.98
CA MET A 1 -33.01 -24.06 -17.47
C MET A 1 -32.03 -22.94 -17.77
N THR A 2 -31.74 -22.10 -16.78
CA THR A 2 -30.80 -20.99 -16.94
C THR A 2 -30.09 -20.85 -15.60
N ARG A 3 -28.87 -21.36 -15.53
CA ARG A 3 -28.02 -21.31 -14.33
C ARG A 3 -27.42 -19.92 -14.24
N ILE A 4 -27.91 -19.10 -13.31
CA ILE A 4 -27.24 -17.86 -12.92
C ILE A 4 -26.13 -18.25 -11.95
N VAL A 5 -24.88 -18.15 -12.40
CA VAL A 5 -23.68 -18.39 -11.60
C VAL A 5 -23.48 -17.17 -10.70
N LEU A 6 -23.76 -17.34 -9.41
CA LEU A 6 -23.49 -16.36 -8.36
C LEU A 6 -22.04 -16.54 -7.90
N THR A 7 -21.12 -15.76 -8.47
CA THR A 7 -19.71 -15.78 -8.07
C THR A 7 -19.54 -14.96 -6.79
N THR A 8 -19.72 -15.59 -5.63
CA THR A 8 -19.40 -15.00 -4.32
C THR A 8 -17.90 -15.14 -4.06
N ILE A 9 -17.16 -14.02 -4.11
CA ILE A 9 -15.77 -13.95 -3.65
C ILE A 9 -15.79 -13.96 -2.11
N ILE A 10 -15.50 -15.12 -1.51
CA ILE A 10 -15.29 -15.26 -0.06
C ILE A 10 -13.80 -15.05 0.21
N LEU A 11 -13.42 -13.87 0.69
CA LEU A 11 -12.09 -13.60 1.25
C LEU A 11 -12.12 -13.99 2.74
N GLY A 12 -11.86 -15.27 3.03
CA GLY A 12 -11.77 -15.78 4.41
C GLY A 12 -10.44 -15.41 5.06
N LEU A 13 -10.45 -14.41 5.94
CA LEU A 13 -9.37 -14.16 6.91
C LEU A 13 -9.48 -15.19 8.05
N PHE A 14 -8.62 -16.19 8.05
CA PHE A 14 -8.41 -17.05 9.21
C PHE A 14 -7.40 -16.39 10.15
N THR A 15 -7.81 -16.04 11.37
CA THR A 15 -6.90 -15.69 12.47
C THR A 15 -6.94 -16.79 13.52
N SER A 16 -5.86 -17.57 13.62
CA SER A 16 -5.63 -18.48 14.74
C SER A 16 -4.89 -17.74 15.86
N PHE A 17 -5.49 -17.67 17.05
CA PHE A 17 -4.89 -17.09 18.25
C PHE A 17 -4.10 -18.17 19.01
N LEU A 18 -2.78 -18.02 19.10
CA LEU A 18 -1.93 -18.71 20.07
C LEU A 18 -1.46 -17.65 21.09
N GLN A 19 -1.73 -17.89 22.38
CA GLN A 19 -1.36 -16.97 23.45
C GLN A 19 0.01 -17.36 24.02
N ALA A 20 1.03 -16.62 23.62
CA ALA A 20 2.34 -16.51 24.28
C ALA A 20 2.88 -15.13 23.91
N GLN A 21 3.29 -14.31 24.89
CA GLN A 21 3.94 -12.98 24.73
C GLN A 21 3.70 -12.37 23.35
N GLY A 22 2.48 -11.83 23.17
CA GLY A 22 1.81 -11.86 21.88
C GLY A 22 2.58 -11.15 20.78
N TYR A 23 2.59 -11.73 19.59
CA TYR A 23 2.94 -11.03 18.36
C TYR A 23 1.72 -11.05 17.43
N ALA A 24 1.36 -9.88 16.91
CA ALA A 24 0.41 -9.76 15.82
C ALA A 24 1.18 -9.82 14.50
N PHE A 25 0.73 -10.65 13.59
CA PHE A 25 1.18 -10.67 12.20
C PHE A 25 0.01 -10.28 11.30
N GLY A 26 0.33 -9.70 10.16
CA GLY A 26 -0.70 -9.40 9.18
C GLY A 26 -0.14 -8.91 7.86
N VAL A 27 -1.05 -8.73 6.92
CA VAL A 27 -0.77 -8.15 5.61
C VAL A 27 -1.59 -6.89 5.42
N LYS A 28 -1.01 -5.89 4.78
CA LYS A 28 -1.64 -4.64 4.37
C LYS A 28 -1.44 -4.51 2.86
N GLY A 29 -2.43 -3.98 2.17
CA GLY A 29 -2.31 -3.68 0.76
C GLY A 29 -3.28 -2.58 0.41
N GLY A 30 -3.03 -1.92 -0.71
CA GLY A 30 -3.87 -0.82 -1.15
C GLY A 30 -3.43 -0.23 -2.46
N LEU A 31 -4.21 0.74 -2.92
CA LEU A 31 -3.90 1.55 -4.07
C LEU A 31 -2.88 2.63 -3.70
N THR A 32 -2.04 2.98 -4.67
CA THR A 32 -1.00 4.02 -4.55
C THR A 32 -1.17 4.99 -5.71
N ILE A 33 -1.02 6.29 -5.44
CA ILE A 33 -0.97 7.33 -6.46
C ILE A 33 0.44 7.93 -6.44
N GLY A 34 1.14 7.84 -7.56
CA GLY A 34 2.46 8.45 -7.78
C GLY A 34 2.32 9.74 -8.58
N VAL A 35 2.70 10.86 -7.99
CA VAL A 35 2.85 12.15 -8.68
C VAL A 35 4.34 12.52 -8.64
N GLN A 36 5.02 12.44 -9.79
CA GLN A 36 6.41 12.85 -9.92
C GLN A 36 6.52 13.93 -10.99
N GLN A 37 7.42 14.88 -10.77
CA GLN A 37 7.74 15.94 -11.72
C GLN A 37 9.16 15.72 -12.22
N TRP A 38 9.36 15.83 -13.54
CA TRP A 38 10.67 15.71 -14.17
C TRP A 38 11.03 17.05 -14.80
N GLU A 39 12.12 17.66 -14.36
CA GLU A 39 12.64 18.93 -14.92
C GLU A 39 11.57 20.04 -15.06
N GLY A 40 10.62 20.11 -14.12
CA GLY A 40 9.55 21.10 -14.13
C GLY A 40 8.30 20.70 -14.95
N PHE A 41 8.33 19.60 -15.68
CA PHE A 41 7.14 19.07 -16.38
C PHE A 41 6.30 18.18 -15.47
N GLU A 42 5.02 18.54 -15.34
CA GLU A 42 4.01 17.73 -14.65
C GLU A 42 3.73 16.47 -15.47
N GLN A 43 3.91 15.31 -14.84
CA GLN A 43 3.51 14.03 -15.39
C GLN A 43 2.15 13.59 -14.84
N ASP A 44 1.45 12.75 -15.60
CA ASP A 44 0.16 12.25 -15.17
C ASP A 44 0.31 11.33 -13.94
N PRO A 45 -0.68 11.34 -13.03
CA PRO A 45 -0.67 10.49 -11.85
C PRO A 45 -0.65 9.01 -12.23
N LEU A 46 0.28 8.28 -11.63
CA LEU A 46 0.41 6.84 -11.76
C LEU A 46 -0.41 6.14 -10.69
N PHE A 47 -1.38 5.33 -11.09
CA PHE A 47 -2.18 4.51 -10.18
C PHE A 47 -1.62 3.09 -10.16
N LYS A 48 -1.15 2.64 -8.99
CA LYS A 48 -0.63 1.29 -8.77
C LYS A 48 -1.11 0.74 -7.43
N TYR A 49 -0.48 -0.34 -6.99
CA TYR A 49 -0.77 -1.00 -5.73
C TYR A 49 0.52 -1.24 -4.94
N HIS A 50 0.35 -1.54 -3.67
CA HIS A 50 1.42 -2.02 -2.80
C HIS A 50 0.92 -3.15 -1.92
N GLY A 51 1.84 -3.96 -1.42
CA GLY A 51 1.60 -5.01 -0.45
C GLY A 51 2.67 -4.98 0.63
N ILE A 52 2.29 -5.18 1.88
CA ILE A 52 3.15 -5.12 3.06
C ILE A 52 2.80 -6.29 3.96
N ALA A 53 3.79 -7.05 4.41
CA ALA A 53 3.67 -7.95 5.55
C ALA A 53 4.22 -7.24 6.79
N PHE A 54 3.59 -7.42 7.94
CA PHE A 54 4.07 -6.83 9.20
C PHE A 54 4.01 -7.83 10.35
N ILE A 55 4.88 -7.58 11.32
CA ILE A 55 4.88 -8.19 12.65
C ILE A 55 4.96 -7.07 13.69
N GLU A 56 4.17 -7.17 14.75
CA GLU A 56 4.10 -6.21 15.85
C GLU A 56 4.01 -6.96 17.18
N SER A 57 4.71 -6.52 18.22
CA SER A 57 4.53 -7.08 19.56
C SER A 57 3.23 -6.56 20.21
N LEU A 58 2.60 -7.39 21.03
CA LEU A 58 1.37 -7.11 21.75
C LEU A 58 1.67 -7.08 23.25
N PRO A 59 2.21 -5.97 23.78
CA PRO A 59 2.30 -5.79 25.22
C PRO A 59 0.89 -5.75 25.82
N GLU A 60 0.74 -6.38 26.99
CA GLU A 60 -0.53 -6.46 27.74
C GLU A 60 -0.99 -5.07 28.21
N ASP A 61 -0.03 -4.20 28.53
CA ASP A 61 -0.25 -2.80 28.88
C ASP A 61 -0.09 -1.85 27.68
N ASN A 62 -0.44 -0.57 27.86
CA ASN A 62 -0.19 0.54 26.92
C ASN A 62 1.31 0.90 26.76
N GLN A 63 2.19 -0.08 26.97
CA GLN A 63 3.62 0.02 26.75
C GLN A 63 3.95 0.08 25.25
N PHE A 64 5.21 0.40 24.95
CA PHE A 64 5.72 0.40 23.58
C PHE A 64 5.68 -1.00 22.97
N ALA A 65 5.01 -1.11 21.83
CA ALA A 65 5.04 -2.25 20.93
C ALA A 65 6.13 -2.04 19.86
N LEU A 66 6.98 -3.03 19.63
CA LEU A 66 7.94 -3.01 18.52
C LEU A 66 7.30 -3.62 17.29
N PHE A 67 7.57 -3.05 16.12
CA PHE A 67 7.05 -3.57 14.86
C PHE A 67 8.11 -3.59 13.77
N ALA A 68 7.96 -4.54 12.84
CA ALA A 68 8.70 -4.63 11.60
C ALA A 68 7.73 -4.81 10.44
N GLN A 69 8.02 -4.17 9.30
CA GLN A 69 7.21 -4.29 8.08
C GLN A 69 8.11 -4.50 6.88
N LEU A 70 7.73 -5.42 6.00
CA LEU A 70 8.37 -5.66 4.72
C LEU A 70 7.35 -5.43 3.62
N GLY A 71 7.63 -4.49 2.73
CA GLY A 71 6.69 -4.01 1.72
C GLY A 71 7.24 -4.05 0.30
N TYR A 72 6.38 -4.34 -0.67
CA TYR A 72 6.63 -4.14 -2.08
C TYR A 72 5.77 -2.98 -2.59
N HIS A 73 6.42 -1.93 -3.09
CA HIS A 73 5.79 -0.71 -3.55
C HIS A 73 6.12 -0.44 -5.01
N LEU A 74 5.09 -0.25 -5.83
CA LEU A 74 5.22 0.31 -7.17
C LEU A 74 5.06 1.82 -7.08
N LYS A 75 6.11 2.55 -7.44
CA LYS A 75 6.14 4.03 -7.45
C LYS A 75 6.51 4.51 -8.85
N GLY A 76 6.32 5.80 -9.14
CA GLY A 76 6.72 6.39 -10.41
C GLY A 76 5.68 7.34 -10.95
N SER A 77 5.63 7.44 -12.27
CA SER A 77 4.79 8.37 -13.02
C SER A 77 4.25 7.75 -14.31
N ALA A 78 3.24 8.39 -14.88
CA ALA A 78 2.72 8.03 -16.19
C ALA A 78 2.78 9.24 -17.12
N PHE A 79 2.94 8.97 -18.41
CA PHE A 79 2.73 9.91 -19.48
C PHE A 79 1.59 9.39 -20.35
N ARG A 80 0.41 9.98 -20.23
CA ARG A 80 -0.76 9.61 -21.03
C ARG A 80 -0.83 10.56 -22.21
N SER A 81 -0.66 10.00 -23.40
CA SER A 81 -0.87 10.77 -24.63
C SER A 81 -2.30 11.31 -24.65
N ARG A 82 -2.41 12.64 -24.81
CA ARG A 82 -3.69 13.32 -25.05
C ARG A 82 -4.17 12.93 -26.45
N ASN A 83 -5.49 12.90 -26.64
CA ASN A 83 -6.12 12.60 -27.92
C ASN A 83 -5.48 13.44 -29.03
N ALA A 84 -4.84 12.79 -30.01
CA ALA A 84 -4.27 13.44 -31.18
C ALA A 84 -5.26 13.30 -32.35
N PHE A 85 -5.41 14.39 -33.11
CA PHE A 85 -6.26 14.39 -34.30
C PHE A 85 -5.40 14.01 -35.51
N GLY A 86 -5.72 12.90 -36.16
CA GLY A 86 -5.13 12.53 -37.44
C GLY A 86 -5.59 13.48 -38.55
N LEU A 87 -4.81 13.55 -39.63
CA LEU A 87 -5.10 14.40 -40.82
C LEU A 87 -6.47 14.12 -41.46
N ASN A 88 -7.11 12.98 -41.17
CA ASN A 88 -8.45 12.60 -41.63
C ASN A 88 -9.57 12.82 -40.58
N GLY A 89 -9.33 13.57 -39.50
CA GLY A 89 -10.33 13.80 -38.45
C GLY A 89 -10.53 12.62 -37.47
N ASN A 90 -9.77 11.53 -37.62
CA ASN A 90 -9.79 10.42 -36.68
C ASN A 90 -9.05 10.79 -35.40
N VAL A 91 -9.69 10.53 -34.25
CA VAL A 91 -9.06 10.67 -32.94
C VAL A 91 -8.25 9.41 -32.64
N PHE A 92 -6.94 9.56 -32.53
CA PHE A 92 -6.05 8.48 -32.10
C PHE A 92 -5.47 8.81 -30.73
N ARG A 93 -5.51 7.84 -29.82
CA ARG A 93 -4.88 7.93 -28.51
C ARG A 93 -3.68 7.00 -28.51
N ALA A 94 -2.48 7.57 -28.50
CA ALA A 94 -1.29 6.75 -28.32
C ALA A 94 -1.32 6.08 -26.93
N PRO A 95 -0.83 4.85 -26.80
CA PRO A 95 -0.81 4.15 -25.53
C PRO A 95 -0.05 4.96 -24.48
N ALA A 96 -0.53 4.92 -23.23
CA ALA A 96 0.15 5.59 -22.13
C ALA A 96 1.50 4.92 -21.86
N GLN A 97 2.53 5.73 -21.69
CA GLN A 97 3.84 5.26 -21.27
C GLN A 97 3.94 5.39 -19.75
N GLU A 98 4.31 4.31 -19.07
CA GLU A 98 4.44 4.29 -17.62
C GLU A 98 5.90 4.12 -17.22
N PHE A 99 6.36 4.89 -16.24
CA PHE A 99 7.69 4.79 -15.65
C PHE A 99 7.51 4.23 -14.25
N ILE A 100 7.89 2.96 -14.05
CA ILE A 100 7.56 2.22 -12.82
C ILE A 100 8.83 1.79 -12.10
N PHE A 101 9.01 2.31 -10.89
CA PHE A 101 10.04 1.89 -9.97
C PHE A 101 9.51 0.84 -9.01
N ARG A 102 10.10 -0.36 -9.05
CA ARG A 102 9.76 -1.49 -8.18
C ARG A 102 10.61 -1.42 -6.92
N ASN A 103 10.00 -1.08 -5.79
CA ASN A 103 10.72 -0.82 -4.54
C ASN A 103 10.40 -1.90 -3.51
N LEU A 104 11.45 -2.45 -2.89
CA LEU A 104 11.36 -3.23 -1.67
C LEU A 104 11.59 -2.31 -0.47
N SER A 105 10.68 -2.32 0.49
CA SER A 105 10.67 -1.44 1.66
C SER A 105 10.80 -2.25 2.93
N LEU A 106 11.70 -1.84 3.82
CA LEU A 106 11.80 -2.39 5.17
C LEU A 106 11.57 -1.25 6.17
N VAL A 107 10.66 -1.47 7.11
CA VAL A 107 10.34 -0.51 8.19
C VAL A 107 10.55 -1.20 9.52
N LEU A 108 11.31 -0.58 10.41
CA LEU A 108 11.47 -1.00 11.80
C LEU A 108 11.08 0.17 12.71
N GLY A 109 10.31 -0.09 13.75
CA GLY A 109 9.87 0.98 14.63
C GLY A 109 9.19 0.53 15.91
N ALA A 110 8.71 1.50 16.66
CA ALA A 110 7.93 1.33 17.87
C ALA A 110 6.60 2.08 17.76
N LYS A 111 5.60 1.57 18.47
CA LYS A 111 4.26 2.10 18.56
C LYS A 111 3.88 2.19 20.03
N GLN A 112 3.30 3.31 20.45
CA GLN A 112 2.71 3.41 21.78
C GLN A 112 1.23 3.73 21.67
N LYS A 113 0.42 3.01 22.45
CA LYS A 113 -1.03 3.19 22.57
C LYS A 113 -1.32 4.05 23.81
N PHE A 114 -2.37 4.85 23.75
CA PHE A 114 -2.88 5.60 24.90
C PHE A 114 -4.40 5.60 24.90
N ASP A 115 -4.98 5.48 26.09
CA ASP A 115 -6.43 5.46 26.28
C ASP A 115 -6.99 6.87 26.18
N LEU A 116 -8.09 7.02 25.44
CA LEU A 116 -8.85 8.25 25.34
C LEU A 116 -10.14 8.14 26.14
N PHE A 117 -10.36 9.12 27.01
CA PHE A 117 -11.57 9.37 27.81
C PHE A 117 -12.14 8.16 28.58
N ASN A 118 -12.79 7.22 27.91
CA ASN A 118 -13.63 6.17 28.49
C ASN A 118 -13.19 4.72 28.16
N ASN A 119 -11.89 4.45 27.94
CA ASN A 119 -11.33 3.12 27.66
C ASN A 119 -11.82 2.36 26.40
N ASP A 120 -12.93 2.78 25.78
CA ASP A 120 -13.45 2.18 24.54
C ASP A 120 -12.71 2.66 23.28
N SER A 121 -11.96 3.77 23.38
CA SER A 121 -11.19 4.32 22.29
C SER A 121 -9.72 4.42 22.65
N ARG A 122 -8.86 3.88 21.79
CA ARG A 122 -7.40 3.92 21.93
C ARG A 122 -6.83 4.63 20.73
N ALA A 123 -6.02 5.65 20.97
CA ALA A 123 -5.17 6.21 19.93
C ALA A 123 -3.77 5.65 20.09
N TYR A 124 -2.99 5.82 19.03
CA TYR A 124 -1.61 5.38 19.03
C TYR A 124 -0.76 6.34 18.19
N TYR A 125 0.53 6.39 18.48
CA TYR A 125 1.52 6.99 17.61
C TYR A 125 2.58 5.95 17.25
N LEU A 126 3.14 6.04 16.03
CA LEU A 126 4.24 5.19 15.55
C LEU A 126 5.45 6.07 15.25
N LEU A 127 6.63 5.58 15.62
CA LEU A 127 7.91 6.11 15.21
C LEU A 127 8.73 4.97 14.62
N GLY A 128 9.39 5.20 13.48
CA GLY A 128 10.18 4.16 12.83
C GLY A 128 11.06 4.69 11.72
N ILE A 129 12.04 3.88 11.36
CA ILE A 129 12.95 4.13 10.25
C ILE A 129 12.48 3.26 9.08
N ARG A 130 12.39 3.86 7.90
CA ARG A 130 12.03 3.19 6.65
C ARG A 130 13.18 3.28 5.67
N GLY A 131 13.63 2.12 5.18
CA GLY A 131 14.54 2.01 4.05
C GLY A 131 13.80 1.48 2.82
N ASP A 132 13.97 2.13 1.68
CA ASP A 132 13.47 1.66 0.39
C ASP A 132 14.65 1.32 -0.53
N TYR A 133 14.61 0.16 -1.17
CA TYR A 133 15.58 -0.30 -2.16
C TYR A 133 14.90 -0.52 -3.50
N ASN A 134 15.46 0.06 -4.56
CA ASN A 134 14.95 -0.10 -5.91
C ASN A 134 15.48 -1.41 -6.52
N LEU A 135 14.57 -2.31 -6.88
CA LEU A 135 14.89 -3.59 -7.51
C LEU A 135 15.02 -3.47 -9.03
N SER A 136 14.17 -2.63 -9.64
CA SER A 136 14.14 -2.42 -11.09
C SER A 136 13.37 -1.14 -11.43
N THR A 137 13.81 -0.52 -12.53
CA THR A 137 13.13 0.55 -13.27
C THR A 137 12.55 -0.01 -14.56
#